data_AF-A0A483YE11-F1
#
_entry.id   AF-A0A483YE11-F1
#
_cell.length_a   1.000
_cell.length_b   1.000
_cell.length_c   1.000
_cell.angle_alpha   90.00
_cell.angle_beta   90.00
_cell.angle_gamma   90.00
#
_symmetry.space_group_name_H-M   'P 1'
#
loop_
_entity.id
_entity.type
_entity.pdbx_description
1 polymer ?
#
loop_
_entity_poly.entity_id
_entity_poly.type
_entity_poly.pdbx_seq_one_letter_code
_entity_poly.pdbx_strand_id
1 'polypeptide(L)'
;MGGLIAKSCIIKMHERDLSHNITGFISLAVPHSGSETASWASMVSSNVQLGDLSVFSKETDSLNRRWVKLPKLPELKFLYGSYDSIVVKASAIPVQVSAKESIAVQEDHSTICKPKDRDSNVYLIVKKLALEIHNKTELISSSPEFKDDKQYDNEFFVLKMIVADVHSDISKHAKEYYYNAELARNIFTSDRDRETLSVLYRKIREIYQSQYHDSIANHNTANQLLAAIHKKIEDEDKVKLSSLLDTLDSVHKKGMLHQLANKLDRDIIWSPDTSLDSLDSLRGQK
;
A
#
# COMPACT_ATOMS: atom_id res chain seq x y z
N MET A 1 25.33 -0.93 -9.66
CA MET A 1 25.27 0.55 -9.73
C MET A 1 23.94 1.12 -10.22
N GLY A 2 23.34 0.62 -11.32
CA GLY A 2 22.08 1.18 -11.85
C GLY A 2 20.95 1.35 -10.83
N GLY A 3 20.78 0.39 -9.91
CA GLY A 3 19.78 0.51 -8.84
C GLY A 3 20.03 1.65 -7.84
N LEU A 4 21.29 1.99 -7.55
CA LEU A 4 21.61 3.15 -6.69
C LEU A 4 21.30 4.48 -7.41
N ILE A 5 21.58 4.53 -8.72
CA ILE A 5 21.23 5.68 -9.57
C ILE A 5 19.71 5.86 -9.61
N ALA A 6 18.96 4.78 -9.85
CA ALA A 6 17.50 4.79 -9.85
C ALA A 6 16.94 5.24 -8.50
N LYS A 7 17.46 4.73 -7.37
CA LYS A 7 17.11 5.22 -6.03
C LYS A 7 17.35 6.72 -5.90
N SER A 8 18.51 7.21 -6.33
CA SER A 8 18.85 8.64 -6.27
C SER A 8 17.91 9.49 -7.14
N CYS A 9 17.52 8.98 -8.31
CA CYS A 9 16.58 9.66 -9.20
C CYS A 9 15.21 9.82 -8.55
N ILE A 10 14.65 8.73 -8.00
CA ILE A 10 13.36 8.73 -7.30
C ILE A 10 13.40 9.69 -6.09
N ILE A 11 14.47 9.65 -5.29
CA ILE A 11 14.64 10.58 -4.16
C ILE A 11 14.61 12.02 -4.65
N LYS A 12 15.36 12.36 -5.69
CA LYS A 12 15.43 13.72 -6.22
C LYS A 12 14.10 14.17 -6.84
N MET A 13 13.33 13.26 -7.44
CA MET A 13 11.99 13.57 -7.93
C MET A 13 11.09 13.98 -6.76
N HIS A 14 11.15 13.25 -5.65
CA HIS A 14 10.38 13.56 -4.45
C HIS A 14 10.84 14.86 -3.77
N GLU A 15 12.15 15.03 -3.56
CA GLU A 15 12.75 16.23 -2.94
C GLU A 15 12.45 17.52 -3.74
N ARG A 16 12.15 17.41 -5.04
CA ARG A 16 11.87 18.52 -5.95
C ARG A 16 10.39 18.63 -6.34
N ASP A 17 9.52 17.84 -5.73
CA ASP A 17 8.09 17.80 -6.03
C ASP A 17 7.79 17.58 -7.52
N LEU A 18 8.60 16.74 -8.18
CA LEU A 18 8.40 16.38 -9.58
C LEU A 18 7.40 15.24 -9.70
N SER A 19 6.32 15.47 -10.45
CA SER A 19 5.35 14.44 -10.79
C SER A 19 6.00 13.26 -11.51
N HIS A 20 5.67 12.04 -11.07
CA HIS A 20 6.14 10.81 -11.70
C HIS A 20 5.12 9.67 -11.56
N ASN A 21 5.15 8.72 -12.47
CA ASN A 21 4.30 7.52 -12.50
C ASN A 21 5.06 6.23 -12.11
N ILE A 22 6.17 6.36 -11.38
CA ILE A 22 6.96 5.21 -10.91
C ILE A 22 6.16 4.43 -9.86
N THR A 23 5.70 3.23 -10.23
CA THR A 23 4.89 2.34 -9.39
C THR A 23 5.70 1.25 -8.68
N GLY A 24 6.87 0.89 -9.22
CA GLY A 24 7.68 -0.22 -8.71
C GLY A 24 9.18 -0.01 -8.85
N PHE A 25 9.93 -0.71 -8.00
CA PHE A 25 11.38 -0.80 -8.02
C PHE A 25 11.81 -2.25 -7.77
N ILE A 26 12.33 -2.90 -8.82
CA ILE A 26 12.89 -4.25 -8.76
C ILE A 26 14.41 -4.14 -8.74
N SER A 27 15.02 -4.47 -7.60
CA SER A 27 16.47 -4.44 -7.38
C SER A 27 17.09 -5.78 -7.72
N LEU A 28 18.08 -5.79 -8.62
CA LEU A 28 18.86 -6.98 -8.99
C LEU A 28 20.32 -6.79 -8.59
N ALA A 29 20.79 -7.54 -7.58
CA ALA A 29 22.20 -7.51 -7.12
C ALA A 29 22.76 -6.08 -6.92
N VAL A 30 21.95 -5.21 -6.32
CA VAL A 30 22.34 -3.81 -6.07
C VAL A 30 23.01 -3.72 -4.71
N PRO A 31 24.23 -3.18 -4.61
CA PRO A 31 24.95 -3.08 -3.34
C PRO A 31 24.37 -1.92 -2.52
N HIS A 32 23.29 -2.20 -1.78
CA HIS A 32 22.63 -1.23 -0.93
C HIS A 32 23.40 -0.95 0.35
N SER A 33 24.29 -1.83 0.82
CA SER A 33 25.11 -1.55 2.02
C SER A 33 26.57 -1.28 1.63
N GLY A 34 27.13 -0.18 2.13
CA GLY A 34 28.49 0.28 1.87
C GLY A 34 29.56 -0.56 2.56
N SER A 35 30.60 -0.90 1.81
CA SER A 35 31.97 -1.34 2.18
C SER A 35 32.25 -2.49 3.15
N GLU A 36 31.36 -2.97 4.03
CA GLU A 36 31.75 -4.10 4.92
C GLU A 36 31.61 -5.48 4.28
N THR A 37 30.79 -5.64 3.24
CA THR A 37 30.49 -6.96 2.66
C THR A 37 30.61 -7.04 1.13
N ALA A 38 30.82 -5.92 0.43
CA ALA A 38 31.05 -5.89 -1.01
C ALA A 38 32.47 -5.42 -1.31
N SER A 39 33.24 -6.24 -2.03
CA SER A 39 34.51 -5.82 -2.62
C SER A 39 34.22 -4.89 -3.81
N TRP A 40 33.83 -3.66 -3.49
CA TRP A 40 33.66 -2.58 -4.45
C TRP A 40 34.90 -2.36 -5.32
N ALA A 41 36.09 -2.73 -4.80
CA ALA A 41 37.35 -2.77 -5.53
C ALA A 41 37.26 -3.60 -6.83
N SER A 42 36.51 -4.70 -6.84
CA SER A 42 36.36 -5.55 -8.04
C SER A 42 35.47 -4.91 -9.12
N MET A 43 34.48 -4.09 -8.74
CA MET A 43 33.53 -3.45 -9.67
C MET A 43 34.10 -2.22 -10.39
N VAL A 44 35.11 -1.56 -9.82
CA VAL A 44 35.61 -0.24 -10.29
C VAL A 44 37.03 -0.35 -10.88
N SER A 45 37.57 -1.57 -11.01
CA SER A 45 38.97 -1.87 -11.36
C SER A 45 39.45 -1.47 -12.77
N SER A 46 38.67 -0.70 -13.55
CA SER A 46 39.14 -0.14 -14.82
C SER A 46 39.66 1.30 -14.74
N ASN A 47 39.56 2.00 -13.60
CA ASN A 47 40.13 3.35 -13.45
C ASN A 47 40.82 3.56 -12.08
N VAL A 48 42.15 3.70 -12.11
CA VAL A 48 43.09 3.81 -10.97
C VAL A 48 43.07 5.20 -10.28
N GLN A 49 41.90 5.84 -10.15
CA GLN A 49 41.78 7.17 -9.52
C GLN A 49 40.61 7.32 -8.54
N LEU A 50 40.14 6.23 -7.93
CA LEU A 50 39.16 6.27 -6.84
C LEU A 50 39.73 5.55 -5.62
N GLY A 51 40.68 6.21 -4.97
CA GLY A 51 41.46 5.66 -3.85
C GLY A 51 40.75 5.63 -2.50
N ASP A 52 39.43 5.87 -2.43
CA ASP A 52 38.73 5.81 -1.15
C ASP A 52 37.32 5.23 -1.27
N LEU A 53 37.22 3.92 -1.02
CA LEU A 53 35.95 3.21 -0.92
C LEU A 53 35.08 3.73 0.24
N SER A 54 35.65 4.49 1.19
CA SER A 54 34.89 5.13 2.28
C SER A 54 33.99 6.27 1.79
N VAL A 55 34.31 6.88 0.65
CA VAL A 55 33.45 7.86 -0.01
C VAL A 55 32.21 7.15 -0.52
N PHE A 56 32.35 6.02 -1.21
CA PHE A 56 31.18 5.25 -1.66
C PHE A 56 30.30 4.71 -0.53
N SER A 57 30.87 4.36 0.64
CA SER A 57 30.07 3.91 1.77
C SER A 57 29.25 5.04 2.40
N LYS A 58 29.85 6.21 2.64
CA LYS A 58 29.13 7.40 3.13
C LYS A 58 27.98 7.80 2.20
N GLU A 59 28.20 7.69 0.90
CA GLU A 59 27.24 8.10 -0.12
C GLU A 59 26.07 7.13 -0.16
N THR A 60 26.35 5.83 -0.05
CA THR A 60 25.36 4.77 -0.01
C THR A 60 24.54 4.83 1.28
N ASP A 61 25.18 5.07 2.43
CA ASP A 61 24.50 5.26 3.70
C ASP A 61 23.59 6.49 3.70
N SER A 62 24.08 7.61 3.16
CA SER A 62 23.28 8.82 2.97
C SER A 62 22.09 8.57 2.06
N LEU A 63 22.30 7.84 0.96
CA LEU A 63 21.24 7.46 0.03
C LEU A 63 20.16 6.62 0.72
N ASN A 64 20.54 5.60 1.49
CA ASN A 64 19.58 4.75 2.22
C ASN A 64 18.83 5.52 3.30
N ARG A 65 19.51 6.38 4.07
CA ARG A 65 18.86 7.22 5.08
C ARG A 65 17.81 8.13 4.46
N ARG A 66 18.05 8.65 3.25
CA ARG A 66 17.05 9.44 2.52
C ARG A 66 15.94 8.57 1.94
N TRP A 67 16.29 7.41 1.38
CA TRP A 67 15.34 6.44 0.83
C TRP A 67 14.25 6.07 1.83
N VAL A 68 14.61 5.77 3.08
CA VAL A 68 13.62 5.40 4.12
C VAL A 68 12.79 6.55 4.64
N LYS A 69 13.24 7.79 4.45
CA LYS A 69 12.52 8.99 4.85
C LYS A 69 11.54 9.45 3.78
N LEU A 70 11.55 8.83 2.60
CA LEU A 70 10.57 9.17 1.58
C LEU A 70 9.16 8.88 2.13
N PRO A 71 8.26 9.86 2.10
CA PRO A 71 6.89 9.68 2.58
C PRO A 71 6.09 8.78 1.65
N LYS A 72 6.62 8.46 0.46
CA LYS A 72 6.07 7.48 -0.49
C LYS A 72 7.20 6.67 -1.10
N LEU A 73 7.07 5.34 -1.03
CA LEU A 73 7.98 4.40 -1.68
C LEU A 73 7.22 3.61 -2.75
N PRO A 74 7.83 3.37 -3.93
CA PRO A 74 7.24 2.45 -4.90
C PRO A 74 7.21 1.03 -4.33
N GLU A 75 6.47 0.12 -4.96
CA GLU A 75 6.52 -1.28 -4.55
C GLU A 75 7.94 -1.84 -4.73
N LEU A 76 8.53 -2.38 -3.66
CA LEU A 76 9.93 -2.79 -3.64
C LEU A 76 10.03 -4.30 -3.74
N LYS A 77 10.85 -4.79 -4.66
CA LYS A 77 11.25 -6.20 -4.75
C LYS A 77 12.77 -6.29 -4.83
N PHE A 78 13.36 -7.19 -4.05
CA PHE A 78 14.82 -7.36 -4.02
C PHE A 78 15.20 -8.77 -4.41
N LEU A 79 16.03 -8.90 -5.44
CA LEU A 79 16.63 -10.16 -5.87
C LEU A 79 18.14 -10.11 -5.64
N TYR A 80 18.69 -11.24 -5.20
CA TYR A 80 20.13 -11.44 -5.07
C TYR A 80 20.54 -12.80 -5.64
N GLY A 81 21.74 -12.86 -6.23
CA GLY A 81 22.32 -14.10 -6.72
C GLY A 81 22.91 -14.92 -5.57
N SER A 82 22.55 -16.19 -5.46
CA SER A 82 23.16 -17.10 -4.48
C SER A 82 24.62 -17.41 -4.79
N TYR A 83 25.05 -17.20 -6.04
CA TYR A 83 26.43 -17.36 -6.51
C TYR A 83 27.12 -16.01 -6.76
N ASP A 84 26.50 -14.89 -6.36
CA ASP A 84 27.07 -13.56 -6.51
C ASP A 84 28.17 -13.33 -5.45
N SER A 85 29.42 -13.36 -5.91
CA SER A 85 30.60 -13.06 -5.11
C SER A 85 30.99 -11.58 -5.10
N ILE A 86 30.33 -10.74 -5.90
CA ILE A 86 30.61 -9.30 -6.01
C ILE A 86 29.70 -8.52 -5.07
N VAL A 87 28.40 -8.81 -5.10
CA VAL A 87 27.38 -8.21 -4.24
C VAL A 87 26.69 -9.32 -3.45
N VAL A 88 27.29 -9.67 -2.32
CA VAL A 88 26.75 -10.69 -1.43
C VAL A 88 25.40 -10.28 -0.85
N LYS A 89 24.60 -11.25 -0.42
CA LYS A 89 23.25 -11.07 0.15
C LYS A 89 23.14 -9.91 1.15
N ALA A 90 24.10 -9.79 2.07
CA ALA A 90 24.10 -8.74 3.09
C ALA A 90 24.24 -7.31 2.54
N SER A 91 24.83 -7.17 1.35
CA SER A 91 24.88 -5.91 0.60
C SER A 91 23.68 -5.76 -0.33
N ALA A 92 23.17 -6.86 -0.90
CA ALA A 92 22.06 -6.87 -1.86
C ALA A 92 20.68 -6.54 -1.26
N ILE A 93 20.53 -6.65 0.07
CA ILE A 93 19.29 -6.41 0.79
C ILE A 93 19.49 -5.22 1.74
N PRO A 94 18.71 -4.12 1.61
CA PRO A 94 18.78 -3.03 2.57
C PRO A 94 18.43 -3.50 3.98
N VAL A 95 19.11 -2.96 4.99
CA VAL A 95 18.92 -3.36 6.41
C VAL A 95 17.47 -3.25 6.89
N GLN A 96 16.67 -2.35 6.32
CA GLN A 96 15.26 -2.17 6.72
C GLN A 96 14.29 -3.14 6.04
N VAL A 97 14.76 -3.98 5.11
CA VAL A 97 13.93 -4.93 4.37
C VAL A 97 14.05 -6.29 5.02
N SER A 98 12.92 -6.92 5.34
CA SER A 98 12.90 -8.26 5.90
C SER A 98 13.49 -9.25 4.90
N ALA A 99 14.29 -10.22 5.37
CA ALA A 99 14.82 -11.28 4.51
C ALA A 99 13.71 -12.08 3.78
N LYS A 100 12.49 -12.11 4.33
CA LYS A 100 11.31 -12.74 3.71
C LYS A 100 10.80 -11.98 2.48
N GLU A 101 11.15 -10.71 2.34
CA GLU A 101 10.75 -9.85 1.21
C GLU A 101 11.81 -9.83 0.08
N SER A 102 12.85 -10.66 0.21
CA SER A 102 13.90 -10.84 -0.78
C SER A 102 13.82 -12.21 -1.44
N ILE A 103 14.17 -12.28 -2.74
CA ILE A 103 14.13 -13.50 -3.54
C ILE A 103 15.56 -13.90 -3.90
N ALA A 104 15.95 -15.11 -3.52
CA ALA A 104 17.22 -15.69 -3.94
C ALA A 104 17.07 -16.31 -5.34
N VAL A 105 18.03 -16.08 -6.22
CA VAL A 105 18.12 -16.74 -7.53
C VAL A 105 19.48 -17.41 -7.71
N GLN A 106 19.52 -18.54 -8.42
CA GLN A 106 20.75 -19.31 -8.67
C GLN A 106 21.59 -18.70 -9.80
N GLU A 107 21.97 -17.43 -9.63
CA GLU A 107 22.69 -16.63 -10.62
C GLU A 107 23.93 -15.99 -9.98
N ASP A 108 24.89 -15.58 -10.83
CA ASP A 108 26.01 -14.73 -10.44
C ASP A 108 25.71 -13.24 -10.71
N HIS A 109 26.66 -12.36 -10.41
CA HIS A 109 26.50 -10.91 -10.57
C HIS A 109 26.17 -10.47 -11.99
N SER A 110 26.69 -11.20 -12.99
CA SER A 110 26.49 -10.90 -14.40
C SER A 110 25.20 -11.49 -14.92
N THR A 111 24.95 -12.78 -14.63
CA THR A 111 23.82 -13.52 -15.21
C THR A 111 22.48 -13.09 -14.63
N ILE A 112 22.43 -12.61 -13.37
CA ILE A 112 21.20 -12.05 -12.77
C ILE A 112 20.64 -10.85 -13.54
N CYS A 113 21.51 -10.07 -14.20
CA CYS A 113 21.11 -8.90 -15.02
C CYS A 113 21.16 -9.19 -16.53
N LYS A 114 21.63 -10.37 -16.93
CA LYS A 114 21.79 -10.80 -18.32
C LYS A 114 21.29 -12.24 -18.46
N PRO A 115 19.98 -12.48 -18.29
CA PRO A 115 19.41 -13.80 -18.49
C PRO A 115 19.76 -14.31 -19.89
N LYS A 116 20.06 -15.61 -19.98
CA LYS A 116 20.44 -16.25 -21.24
C LYS A 116 19.32 -16.17 -22.28
N ASP A 117 18.09 -16.32 -21.83
CA ASP A 117 16.87 -16.37 -22.64
C ASP A 117 15.63 -16.04 -21.80
N ARG A 118 14.45 -16.11 -22.41
CA ARG A 118 13.16 -15.82 -21.76
C ARG A 118 12.65 -16.96 -20.86
N ASP A 119 13.30 -18.12 -20.91
CA ASP A 119 12.97 -19.27 -20.07
C ASP A 119 13.82 -19.30 -18.80
N SER A 120 14.85 -18.45 -18.73
CA SER A 120 15.69 -18.26 -17.55
C SER A 120 14.86 -17.86 -16.33
N ASN A 121 15.10 -18.52 -15.19
CA ASN A 121 14.34 -18.31 -13.95
C ASN A 121 14.29 -16.84 -13.52
N VAL A 122 15.43 -16.14 -13.58
CA VAL A 122 15.49 -14.71 -13.22
C VAL A 122 14.59 -13.85 -14.13
N TYR A 123 14.52 -14.16 -15.43
CA TYR A 123 13.63 -13.46 -16.36
C TYR A 123 12.17 -13.69 -15.99
N LEU A 124 11.78 -14.95 -15.77
CA LEU A 124 10.40 -15.31 -15.43
C LEU A 124 9.95 -14.67 -14.11
N ILE A 125 10.83 -14.65 -13.10
CA ILE A 125 10.56 -13.99 -11.81
C ILE A 125 10.40 -12.49 -12.00
N VAL A 126 11.34 -11.82 -12.67
CA VAL A 126 11.26 -10.36 -12.89
C VAL A 126 10.02 -9.99 -13.70
N LYS A 127 9.68 -10.77 -14.74
CA LYS A 127 8.45 -10.60 -15.51
C LYS A 127 7.22 -10.72 -14.62
N LYS A 128 7.14 -11.77 -13.80
CA LYS A 128 6.03 -11.98 -12.86
C LYS A 128 5.89 -10.78 -11.91
N LEU A 129 6.97 -10.34 -11.28
CA LEU A 129 6.97 -9.21 -10.36
C LEU A 129 6.56 -7.90 -11.04
N ALA A 130 7.05 -7.64 -12.25
CA ALA A 130 6.67 -6.47 -13.01
C ALA A 130 5.17 -6.47 -13.36
N LEU A 131 4.63 -7.63 -13.76
CA LEU A 131 3.20 -7.80 -14.03
C LEU A 131 2.36 -7.66 -12.75
N GLU A 132 2.80 -8.20 -11.61
CA GLU A 132 2.11 -8.02 -10.33
C GLU A 132 2.00 -6.54 -9.95
N ILE A 133 3.10 -5.78 -10.05
CA ILE A 133 3.13 -4.34 -9.78
C ILE A 133 2.21 -3.57 -10.74
N HIS A 134 2.26 -3.92 -12.04
CA HIS A 134 1.43 -3.27 -13.05
C HIS A 134 -0.06 -3.55 -12.83
N ASN A 135 -0.44 -4.82 -12.70
CA ASN A 135 -1.83 -5.24 -12.51
C ASN A 135 -2.43 -4.65 -11.22
N LYS A 136 -1.64 -4.58 -10.14
CA LYS A 136 -2.04 -3.91 -8.89
C LYS A 136 -2.35 -2.42 -9.12
N THR A 137 -1.64 -1.76 -10.01
CA THR A 137 -1.90 -0.36 -10.37
C THR A 137 -3.15 -0.23 -11.26
N GLU A 138 -3.28 -1.09 -12.27
CA GLU A 138 -4.43 -1.06 -13.19
C GLU A 138 -5.74 -1.40 -12.48
N LEU A 139 -5.78 -2.47 -11.68
CA LEU A 139 -7.01 -2.91 -10.98
C LEU A 139 -7.62 -1.80 -10.11
N ILE A 140 -6.80 -0.92 -9.56
CA ILE A 140 -7.26 0.20 -8.75
C ILE A 140 -7.67 1.40 -9.62
N SER A 141 -7.04 1.57 -10.78
CA SER A 141 -7.32 2.69 -11.70
C SER A 141 -8.51 2.40 -12.64
N SER A 142 -8.82 1.12 -12.88
CA SER A 142 -9.85 0.65 -13.80
C SER A 142 -10.83 -0.31 -13.13
N SER A 143 -11.17 -0.08 -11.87
CA SER A 143 -12.12 -0.92 -11.14
C SER A 143 -13.44 -1.02 -11.94
N PRO A 144 -14.02 -2.23 -12.08
CA PRO A 144 -15.27 -2.40 -12.81
C PRO A 144 -16.36 -1.51 -12.20
N GLU A 145 -17.24 -0.97 -13.05
CA GLU A 145 -18.41 -0.24 -12.57
C GLU A 145 -19.22 -1.13 -11.63
N PHE A 146 -19.55 -0.59 -10.45
CA PHE A 146 -20.33 -1.32 -9.45
C PHE A 146 -21.76 -1.54 -9.95
N LYS A 147 -22.23 -2.79 -9.87
CA LYS A 147 -23.62 -3.16 -10.11
C LYS A 147 -24.22 -3.73 -8.83
N ASP A 148 -25.32 -3.14 -8.38
CA ASP A 148 -26.04 -3.60 -7.19
C ASP A 148 -26.99 -4.74 -7.59
N ASP A 149 -26.47 -5.96 -7.51
CA ASP A 149 -27.20 -7.22 -7.67
C ASP A 149 -27.72 -7.74 -6.32
N LYS A 150 -27.87 -6.85 -5.32
CA LYS A 150 -28.26 -7.16 -3.93
C LYS A 150 -27.24 -7.99 -3.15
N GLN A 151 -25.99 -8.04 -3.63
CA GLN A 151 -24.92 -8.84 -3.05
C GLN A 151 -24.54 -8.42 -1.62
N TYR A 152 -24.85 -7.19 -1.22
CA TYR A 152 -24.51 -6.65 0.10
C TYR A 152 -25.71 -6.40 1.01
N ASP A 153 -26.93 -6.75 0.60
CA ASP A 153 -28.15 -6.46 1.37
C ASP A 153 -28.14 -7.08 2.77
N ASN A 154 -27.42 -8.20 2.94
CA ASN A 154 -27.32 -8.93 4.19
C ASN A 154 -26.04 -8.61 4.98
N GLU A 155 -25.20 -7.68 4.50
CA GLU A 155 -24.00 -7.26 5.21
C GLU A 155 -24.35 -6.32 6.38
N PHE A 156 -23.66 -6.46 7.51
CA PHE A 156 -23.99 -5.72 8.73
C PHE A 156 -23.93 -4.21 8.55
N PHE A 157 -23.05 -3.68 7.71
CA PHE A 157 -23.01 -2.24 7.47
C PHE A 157 -24.30 -1.73 6.80
N VAL A 158 -24.94 -2.52 5.93
CA VAL A 158 -26.24 -2.21 5.30
C VAL A 158 -27.37 -2.41 6.30
N LEU A 159 -27.36 -3.50 7.06
CA LEU A 159 -28.37 -3.74 8.09
C LEU A 159 -28.39 -2.61 9.14
N LYS A 160 -27.21 -2.12 9.54
CA LYS A 160 -27.07 -0.96 10.43
C LYS A 160 -27.67 0.31 9.81
N MET A 161 -27.56 0.50 8.50
CA MET A 161 -28.18 1.64 7.79
C MET A 161 -29.71 1.52 7.76
N ILE A 162 -30.24 0.32 7.56
CA ILE A 162 -31.69 0.06 7.61
C ILE A 162 -32.24 0.37 9.00
N VAL A 163 -31.60 -0.13 10.06
CA VAL A 163 -32.02 0.12 11.46
C VAL A 163 -32.02 1.61 11.79
N ALA A 164 -31.08 2.37 11.22
CA ALA A 164 -30.93 3.79 11.46
C ALA A 164 -31.76 4.69 10.51
N ASP A 165 -32.64 4.11 9.69
CA ASP A 165 -33.48 4.82 8.71
C ASP A 165 -32.67 5.73 7.76
N VAL A 166 -31.56 5.19 7.25
CA VAL A 166 -30.73 5.87 6.26
C VAL A 166 -31.41 5.81 4.89
N HIS A 167 -31.40 6.92 4.17
CA HIS A 167 -31.99 7.03 2.85
C HIS A 167 -31.36 6.04 1.86
N SER A 168 -32.20 5.39 1.07
CA SER A 168 -31.79 4.31 0.14
C SER A 168 -30.66 4.70 -0.82
N ASP A 169 -30.66 5.93 -1.34
CA ASP A 169 -29.57 6.44 -2.19
C ASP A 169 -28.22 6.49 -1.46
N ILE A 170 -28.20 6.86 -0.18
CA ILE A 170 -26.96 6.87 0.63
C ILE A 170 -26.50 5.43 0.83
N SER A 171 -27.41 4.51 1.11
CA SER A 171 -27.09 3.09 1.23
C SER A 171 -26.56 2.49 -0.08
N LYS A 172 -27.10 2.89 -1.23
CA LYS A 172 -26.61 2.47 -2.54
C LYS A 172 -25.17 2.93 -2.78
N HIS A 173 -24.86 4.20 -2.52
CA HIS A 173 -23.49 4.70 -2.63
C HIS A 173 -22.54 4.00 -1.63
N ALA A 174 -23.02 3.71 -0.42
CA ALA A 174 -22.24 2.98 0.58
C ALA A 174 -21.82 1.58 0.11
N LYS A 175 -22.70 0.86 -0.60
CA LYS A 175 -22.38 -0.43 -1.23
C LYS A 175 -21.31 -0.31 -2.30
N GLU A 176 -21.35 0.73 -3.12
CA GLU A 176 -20.32 1.01 -4.12
C GLU A 176 -18.96 1.33 -3.47
N TYR A 177 -18.96 2.17 -2.43
CA TYR A 177 -17.76 2.44 -1.67
C TYR A 177 -17.19 1.16 -1.06
N TYR A 178 -18.04 0.35 -0.42
CA TYR A 178 -17.66 -0.94 0.16
C TYR A 178 -17.04 -1.89 -0.88
N TYR A 179 -17.65 -2.00 -2.07
CA TYR A 179 -17.11 -2.79 -3.19
C TYR A 179 -15.68 -2.38 -3.55
N ASN A 180 -15.44 -1.09 -3.77
CA ASN A 180 -14.13 -0.58 -4.13
C ASN A 180 -13.09 -0.84 -3.02
N ALA A 181 -13.48 -0.73 -1.75
CA ALA A 181 -12.60 -1.03 -0.63
C ALA A 181 -12.28 -2.53 -0.49
N GLU A 182 -13.22 -3.44 -0.81
CA GLU A 182 -12.97 -4.88 -0.84
C GLU A 182 -12.02 -5.27 -1.99
N LEU A 183 -12.18 -4.66 -3.18
CA LEU A 183 -11.23 -4.82 -4.28
C LEU A 183 -9.81 -4.40 -3.86
N ALA A 184 -9.68 -3.20 -3.28
CA ALA A 184 -8.39 -2.73 -2.76
C ALA A 184 -7.79 -3.69 -1.73
N ARG A 185 -8.59 -4.16 -0.76
CA ARG A 185 -8.12 -5.07 0.30
C ARG A 185 -7.59 -6.40 -0.27
N ASN A 186 -8.20 -6.90 -1.34
CA ASN A 186 -7.74 -8.12 -2.03
C ASN A 186 -6.42 -7.92 -2.80
N ILE A 187 -6.10 -6.68 -3.17
CA ILE A 187 -4.87 -6.32 -3.87
C ILE A 187 -3.70 -6.10 -2.88
N PHE A 188 -3.99 -5.50 -1.72
CA PHE A 188 -3.01 -5.11 -0.71
C PHE A 188 -2.80 -6.22 0.34
N THR A 189 -2.06 -7.26 -0.02
CA THR A 189 -1.96 -8.50 0.78
C THR A 189 -0.65 -8.69 1.55
N SER A 190 0.41 -7.91 1.25
CA SER A 190 1.71 -8.06 1.92
C SER A 190 1.67 -7.59 3.39
N ASP A 191 2.65 -8.01 4.20
CA ASP A 191 2.72 -7.60 5.61
C ASP A 191 2.86 -6.07 5.75
N ARG A 192 3.67 -5.45 4.90
CA ARG A 192 3.81 -3.98 4.81
C ARG A 192 2.51 -3.30 4.38
N ASP A 193 1.79 -3.86 3.41
CA ASP A 193 0.50 -3.34 2.98
C ASP A 193 -0.51 -3.38 4.14
N ARG A 194 -0.56 -4.50 4.87
CA ARG A 194 -1.44 -4.67 6.05
C ARG A 194 -1.13 -3.68 7.15
N GLU A 195 0.15 -3.43 7.44
CA GLU A 195 0.55 -2.43 8.43
C GLU A 195 0.09 -1.03 7.98
N THR A 196 0.33 -0.67 6.71
CA THR A 196 -0.11 0.60 6.13
C THR A 196 -1.62 0.78 6.19
N LEU A 197 -2.38 -0.26 5.79
CA LEU A 197 -3.84 -0.26 5.86
C LEU A 197 -4.35 -0.14 7.30
N SER A 198 -3.69 -0.81 8.27
CA SER A 198 -4.11 -0.74 9.67
C SER A 198 -4.02 0.68 10.25
N VAL A 199 -2.97 1.43 9.87
CA VAL A 199 -2.84 2.85 10.22
C VAL A 199 -3.97 3.67 9.59
N LEU A 200 -4.33 3.39 8.34
CA LEU A 200 -5.40 4.10 7.63
C LEU A 200 -6.78 3.80 8.23
N TYR A 201 -7.10 2.53 8.53
CA TYR A 201 -8.33 2.15 9.23
C TYR A 201 -8.47 2.85 10.59
N ARG A 202 -7.38 2.95 11.35
CA ARG A 202 -7.39 3.67 12.64
C ARG A 202 -7.77 5.14 12.46
N LYS A 203 -7.17 5.84 11.50
CA LYS A 203 -7.48 7.25 11.22
C LYS A 203 -8.94 7.44 10.77
N ILE A 204 -9.47 6.52 9.95
CA ILE A 204 -10.88 6.54 9.52
C ILE A 204 -11.81 6.32 10.71
N ARG A 205 -11.48 5.40 11.62
CA ARG A 205 -12.21 5.18 12.87
C ARG A 205 -12.20 6.43 13.76
N GLU A 206 -11.08 7.13 13.87
CA GLU A 206 -10.98 8.39 14.60
C GLU A 206 -11.87 9.49 14.00
N ILE A 207 -11.92 9.60 12.67
CA ILE A 207 -12.86 10.51 11.98
C ILE A 207 -14.30 10.14 12.34
N TYR A 208 -14.68 8.87 12.22
CA TYR A 208 -16.02 8.40 12.60
C TYR A 208 -16.35 8.78 14.05
N GLN A 209 -15.47 8.46 15.01
CA GLN A 209 -15.70 8.74 16.44
C GLN A 209 -15.91 10.23 16.69
N SER A 210 -15.09 11.08 16.07
CA SER A 210 -15.22 12.54 16.19
C SER A 210 -16.55 13.04 15.64
N GLN A 211 -16.97 12.57 14.46
CA GLN A 211 -18.25 12.98 13.85
C GLN A 211 -19.45 12.39 14.59
N TYR A 212 -19.33 11.19 15.13
CA TYR A 212 -20.37 10.54 15.91
C TYR A 212 -20.64 11.28 17.24
N HIS A 213 -19.58 11.69 17.95
CA HIS A 213 -19.74 12.50 19.17
C HIS A 213 -20.41 13.84 18.88
N ASP A 214 -20.01 14.52 17.80
CA ASP A 214 -20.64 15.78 17.38
C ASP A 214 -22.11 15.59 16.98
N SER A 215 -22.40 14.48 16.29
CA SER A 215 -23.77 14.10 15.91
C SER A 215 -24.67 13.86 17.13
N ILE A 216 -24.17 13.24 18.19
CA ILE A 216 -24.93 13.05 19.44
C ILE A 216 -25.20 14.40 20.10
N ALA A 217 -24.18 15.27 20.18
CA ALA A 217 -24.32 16.59 20.81
C ALA A 217 -25.32 17.49 20.07
N ASN A 218 -25.38 17.37 18.74
CA ASN A 218 -26.22 18.21 17.88
C ASN A 218 -27.54 17.54 17.47
N HIS A 219 -27.85 16.34 17.96
CA HIS A 219 -29.04 15.56 17.59
C HIS A 219 -29.20 15.36 16.08
N ASN A 220 -28.10 15.13 15.36
CA ASN A 220 -28.12 14.89 13.93
C ASN A 220 -28.77 13.53 13.60
N THR A 221 -29.47 13.48 12.46
CA THR A 221 -29.99 12.25 11.87
C THR A 221 -28.85 11.35 11.34
N ALA A 222 -29.12 10.06 11.17
CA ALA A 222 -28.16 9.12 10.58
C ALA A 222 -27.67 9.55 9.18
N ASN A 223 -28.56 10.15 8.39
CA ASN A 223 -28.24 10.72 7.08
C ASN A 223 -27.22 11.88 7.18
N GLN A 224 -27.41 12.79 8.14
CA GLN A 224 -26.50 13.91 8.38
C GLN A 224 -25.14 13.42 8.90
N LEU A 225 -25.12 12.45 9.81
CA LEU A 225 -23.90 11.83 10.31
C LEU A 225 -23.07 11.22 9.17
N LEU A 226 -23.69 10.37 8.34
CA LEU A 226 -23.00 9.75 7.20
C LEU A 226 -22.47 10.78 6.21
N ALA A 227 -23.26 11.81 5.88
CA ALA A 227 -22.82 12.89 5.02
C ALA A 227 -21.61 13.64 5.60
N ALA A 228 -21.62 13.92 6.91
CA ALA A 228 -20.53 14.59 7.60
C ALA A 228 -19.25 13.74 7.61
N ILE A 229 -19.36 12.44 7.88
CA ILE A 229 -18.21 11.52 7.84
C ILE A 229 -17.64 11.43 6.41
N HIS A 230 -18.49 11.22 5.40
CA HIS A 230 -18.04 11.13 4.01
C HIS A 230 -17.34 12.40 3.55
N LYS A 231 -17.90 13.57 3.88
CA LYS A 231 -17.28 14.86 3.61
C LYS A 231 -15.94 14.99 4.31
N LYS A 232 -15.86 14.60 5.59
CA LYS A 232 -14.62 14.70 6.36
C LYS A 232 -13.53 13.77 5.81
N ILE A 233 -13.88 12.58 5.35
CA ILE A 233 -12.95 11.66 4.67
C ILE A 233 -12.43 12.29 3.37
N GLU A 234 -13.29 12.94 2.61
CA GLU A 234 -12.93 13.61 1.35
C GLU A 234 -12.02 14.83 1.59
N ASP A 235 -12.34 15.68 2.57
CA ASP A 235 -11.53 16.84 2.94
C ASP A 235 -10.14 16.45 3.46
N GLU A 236 -10.04 15.32 4.18
CA GLU A 236 -8.79 14.83 4.77
C GLU A 236 -8.04 13.86 3.85
N ASP A 237 -8.59 13.50 2.68
CA ASP A 237 -8.12 12.47 1.75
C ASP A 237 -6.64 12.62 1.38
N LYS A 238 -6.28 13.85 1.00
CA LYS A 238 -4.92 14.24 0.57
C LYS A 238 -4.07 14.83 1.70
N VAL A 239 -4.62 14.90 2.91
CA VAL A 239 -3.95 15.49 4.08
C VAL A 239 -3.72 14.39 5.11
N LYS A 240 -4.56 14.27 6.14
CA LYS A 240 -4.36 13.31 7.22
C LYS A 240 -4.53 11.86 6.78
N LEU A 241 -5.39 11.60 5.78
CA LEU A 241 -5.61 10.28 5.22
C LEU A 241 -4.70 9.98 4.03
N SER A 242 -3.71 10.83 3.76
CA SER A 242 -2.63 10.45 2.85
C SER A 242 -1.99 9.15 3.35
N SER A 243 -1.89 8.19 2.45
CA SER A 243 -1.34 6.87 2.71
C SER A 243 -0.21 6.60 1.73
N LEU A 244 0.69 5.68 2.07
CA LEU A 244 1.74 5.22 1.13
C LEU A 244 1.15 4.60 -0.14
N LEU A 245 -0.13 4.21 -0.11
CA LEU A 245 -0.88 3.65 -1.21
C LEU A 245 -1.63 4.79 -1.92
N ASP A 246 -0.94 5.54 -2.78
CA ASP A 246 -1.51 6.68 -3.53
C ASP A 246 -2.67 6.30 -4.46
N THR A 247 -2.82 5.02 -4.74
CA THR A 247 -3.94 4.51 -5.53
C THR A 247 -5.25 4.48 -4.73
N LEU A 248 -5.20 4.61 -3.40
CA LEU A 248 -6.40 4.71 -2.55
C LEU A 248 -6.87 6.17 -2.44
N ASP A 249 -7.95 6.47 -3.14
CA ASP A 249 -8.65 7.75 -3.06
C ASP A 249 -9.77 7.77 -2.01
N SER A 250 -10.57 8.85 -2.04
CA SER A 250 -11.68 9.05 -1.12
C SER A 250 -12.79 8.00 -1.25
N VAL A 251 -13.00 7.40 -2.43
CA VAL A 251 -13.99 6.34 -2.67
C VAL A 251 -13.62 5.11 -1.85
N HIS A 252 -12.36 4.67 -1.95
CA HIS A 252 -11.83 3.55 -1.20
C HIS A 252 -11.90 3.81 0.31
N LYS A 253 -11.53 5.02 0.76
CA LYS A 253 -11.52 5.38 2.18
C LYS A 253 -12.93 5.48 2.78
N LYS A 254 -13.92 5.97 2.02
CA LYS A 254 -15.34 5.88 2.40
C LYS A 254 -15.77 4.41 2.53
N GLY A 255 -15.29 3.54 1.65
CA GLY A 255 -15.57 2.10 1.73
C GLY A 255 -14.93 1.41 2.93
N MET A 256 -13.72 1.83 3.33
CA MET A 256 -13.05 1.33 4.52
C MET A 256 -13.84 1.59 5.80
N LEU A 257 -14.57 2.71 5.90
CA LEU A 257 -15.52 2.94 6.98
C LEU A 257 -16.60 1.86 7.02
N HIS A 258 -17.17 1.50 5.88
CA HIS A 258 -18.19 0.46 5.79
C HIS A 258 -17.61 -0.94 6.08
N GLN A 259 -16.36 -1.22 5.72
CA GLN A 259 -15.64 -2.43 6.16
C GLN A 259 -15.49 -2.51 7.68
N LEU A 260 -15.18 -1.39 8.34
CA LEU A 260 -15.13 -1.34 9.80
C LEU A 260 -16.53 -1.56 10.41
N ALA A 261 -17.57 -1.01 9.80
CA ALA A 261 -18.96 -1.17 10.24
C ALA A 261 -19.52 -2.57 9.99
N ASN A 262 -18.90 -3.37 9.10
CA ASN A 262 -19.37 -4.70 8.72
C ASN A 262 -19.04 -5.79 9.75
N LYS A 263 -19.48 -5.58 10.99
CA LYS A 263 -19.33 -6.49 12.12
C LYS A 263 -20.61 -6.48 12.96
N LEU A 264 -20.91 -7.61 13.58
CA LEU A 264 -21.97 -7.72 14.59
C LEU A 264 -21.49 -7.12 15.91
N ASP A 265 -21.36 -5.81 15.94
CA ASP A 265 -20.99 -5.03 17.11
C ASP A 265 -21.59 -3.63 17.03
N ARG A 266 -21.39 -2.83 18.09
CA ARG A 266 -21.79 -1.43 18.15
C ARG A 266 -20.60 -0.46 18.05
N ASP A 267 -19.44 -0.92 17.56
CA ASP A 267 -18.25 -0.07 17.48
C ASP A 267 -18.45 1.05 16.46
N ILE A 268 -19.08 0.71 15.33
CA ILE A 268 -19.51 1.67 14.31
C ILE A 268 -20.99 1.44 14.01
N ILE A 269 -21.80 2.47 14.31
CA ILE A 269 -23.27 2.51 14.17
C ILE A 269 -23.69 3.90 13.67
N TRP A 270 -24.88 4.00 13.07
CA TRP A 270 -25.38 5.26 12.49
C TRP A 270 -26.45 5.94 13.34
N SER A 271 -27.02 5.22 14.30
CA SER A 271 -27.97 5.73 15.28
C SER A 271 -27.72 5.07 16.65
N PRO A 272 -27.83 5.82 17.77
CA PRO A 272 -27.80 5.27 19.11
C PRO A 272 -28.81 4.13 19.35
N ASP A 273 -29.91 4.13 18.61
CA ASP A 273 -30.98 3.13 18.72
C ASP A 273 -30.62 1.77 18.08
N THR A 274 -29.47 1.68 17.43
CA THR A 274 -28.99 0.42 16.84
C THR A 274 -28.68 -0.60 17.93
N SER A 275 -29.50 -1.66 18.03
CA SER A 275 -29.31 -2.80 18.92
C SER A 275 -28.84 -4.06 18.15
N LEU A 276 -28.17 -4.98 18.85
CA LEU A 276 -27.72 -6.25 18.25
C LEU A 276 -28.91 -7.14 17.89
N ASP A 277 -29.95 -7.16 18.72
CA ASP A 277 -31.16 -7.96 18.48
C ASP A 277 -31.89 -7.54 17.20
N SER A 278 -31.94 -6.24 16.90
CA SER A 278 -32.51 -5.71 15.65
C SER A 278 -31.71 -6.17 14.43
N LEU A 279 -30.37 -6.22 14.55
CA LEU A 279 -29.49 -6.67 13.45
C LEU A 279 -29.62 -8.18 13.21
N ASP A 280 -29.65 -8.98 14.27
CA ASP A 280 -29.83 -10.44 14.17
C ASP A 280 -31.21 -10.81 13.62
N SER A 281 -32.26 -10.07 14.03
CA SER A 281 -33.62 -10.26 13.51
C SER A 281 -33.70 -9.98 12.01
N LEU A 282 -33.07 -8.90 11.53
CA LEU A 282 -33.05 -8.56 10.10
C LEU A 282 -32.24 -9.57 9.28
N ARG A 283 -31.14 -10.09 9.83
CA ARG A 283 -30.32 -11.09 9.15
C ARG A 283 -31.01 -12.46 9.06
N GLY A 284 -31.80 -12.82 10.08
CA GLY A 284 -32.55 -14.08 10.14
C GLY A 284 -33.86 -14.14 9.34
N GLN A 285 -34.31 -13.03 8.73
CA GLN A 285 -35.57 -12.94 7.99
C GLN A 285 -35.50 -13.41 6.51
N LYS A 286 -34.51 -14.24 6.13
CA LYS A 286 -34.43 -14.86 4.80
C LYS A 286 -34.02 -16.33 4.87
#